data_AF-A0A377I4J7-F1
#
_entry.id   AF-A0A377I4J7-F1
#
_cell.length_a   1.000
_cell.length_b   1.000
_cell.length_c   1.000
_cell.angle_alpha   90.00
_cell.angle_beta   90.00
_cell.angle_gamma   90.00
#
_symmetry.space_group_name_H-M   'P 1'
#
loop_
_entity.id
_entity.type
_entity.pdbx_description
1 polymer ?
#
loop_
_entity_poly.entity_id
_entity_poly.type
_entity_poly.pdbx_seq_one_letter_code
_entity_poly.pdbx_strand_id
1 'polypeptide(L)' 'MDILDLLHHRRSSKQFGNVAPNTEQLDAILKAALRAPDHGRMKPYHFVVIQKSGMPKFHECLKSAVLEFEMDEKKCCQSR' A
#
# COMPACT_ATOMS: atom_id res chain seq x y z
N MET A 1 10.47 9.61 18.24
CA MET A 1 11.60 9.22 17.37
C MET A 1 11.96 10.44 16.57
N ASP A 2 13.24 10.78 16.51
CA ASP A 2 13.69 11.90 15.68
C ASP A 2 13.51 11.57 14.20
N ILE A 3 13.32 12.59 13.35
CA ILE A 3 13.12 12.43 11.91
C ILE A 3 14.36 11.79 11.28
N LEU A 4 15.55 12.19 11.72
CA LEU A 4 16.80 11.65 11.20
C LEU A 4 16.91 10.14 11.48
N ASP A 5 16.55 9.72 12.68
CA ASP A 5 16.49 8.31 13.05
C ASP A 5 15.50 7.54 12.17
N LEU A 6 14.31 8.11 11.91
CA LEU A 6 13.30 7.48 11.04
C LEU A 6 13.86 7.24 9.63
N LEU A 7 14.55 8.21 9.06
CA LEU A 7 15.11 8.11 7.72
C LEU A 7 16.17 7.01 7.61
N HIS A 8 17.00 6.83 8.63
CA HIS A 8 18.02 5.78 8.63
C HIS A 8 17.46 4.38 8.90
N HIS A 9 16.40 4.27 9.71
CA HIS A 9 15.90 2.98 10.18
C HIS A 9 14.65 2.47 9.46
N ARG A 10 14.00 3.27 8.59
CA ARG A 10 12.82 2.83 7.84
C ARG A 10 13.18 1.65 6.92
N ARG A 11 12.54 0.51 7.13
CA ARG A 11 12.66 -0.70 6.28
C ARG A 11 11.33 -1.02 5.63
N SER A 12 11.37 -1.61 4.44
CA SER A 12 10.19 -2.21 3.83
C SER A 12 9.95 -3.59 4.47
N SER A 13 8.82 -3.75 5.17
CA SER A 13 8.40 -5.05 5.72
C SER A 13 7.51 -5.78 4.71
N LYS A 14 7.67 -7.11 4.63
CA LYS A 14 6.80 -8.00 3.84
C LYS A 14 5.83 -8.80 4.71
N GLN A 15 6.07 -8.82 6.02
CA GLN A 15 5.24 -9.54 6.99
C GLN A 15 4.42 -8.52 7.77
N PHE A 16 3.10 -8.72 7.76
CA PHE A 16 2.15 -7.85 8.43
C PHE A 16 1.39 -8.67 9.47
N GLY A 17 1.14 -8.06 10.62
CA GLY A 17 0.23 -8.62 11.62
C GLY A 17 -1.24 -8.36 11.26
N ASN A 18 -2.13 -8.72 12.18
CA ASN A 18 -3.57 -8.48 12.03
C ASN A 18 -4.02 -7.05 12.40
N VAL A 19 -3.10 -6.21 12.87
CA VAL A 19 -3.40 -4.85 13.33
C VAL A 19 -3.12 -3.88 12.19
N ALA A 20 -4.20 -3.33 11.62
CA ALA A 20 -4.14 -2.23 10.67
C ALA A 20 -4.17 -0.88 11.41
N PRO A 21 -3.64 0.19 10.79
CA PRO A 21 -3.83 1.55 11.29
C PRO A 21 -5.31 1.89 11.45
N ASN A 22 -5.66 2.61 12.51
CA ASN A 22 -7.01 3.15 12.69
C ASN A 22 -7.27 4.36 11.76
N THR A 23 -8.49 4.89 11.76
CA THR A 23 -8.89 5.99 10.87
C THR A 23 -8.05 7.26 11.08
N GLU A 24 -7.74 7.63 12.31
CA GLU A 24 -6.94 8.83 12.63
C GLU A 24 -5.49 8.68 12.17
N GLN A 25 -4.89 7.50 12.40
CA GLN A 25 -3.56 7.17 11.95
C GLN A 25 -3.48 7.16 10.41
N LEU A 26 -4.50 6.63 9.74
CA LEU A 26 -4.58 6.62 8.29
C LEU A 26 -4.67 8.06 7.74
N ASP A 27 -5.50 8.92 8.32
CA ASP A 27 -5.60 10.33 7.94
C ASP A 27 -4.26 11.05 8.11
N ALA A 28 -3.55 10.82 9.22
CA ALA A 28 -2.22 11.38 9.43
C ALA A 28 -1.20 10.93 8.36
N ILE A 29 -1.23 9.64 7.97
CA ILE A 29 -0.37 9.09 6.91
C ILE A 29 -0.67 9.74 5.57
N LEU A 30 -1.95 9.85 5.19
CA LEU A 30 -2.35 10.45 3.93
C LEU A 30 -2.00 11.94 3.89
N LYS A 31 -2.23 12.69 4.97
CA LYS A 31 -1.82 14.09 5.11
C LYS A 31 -0.30 14.27 4.93
N ALA A 32 0.50 13.37 5.48
CA ALA A 32 1.95 13.39 5.26
C ALA A 32 2.30 13.11 3.79
N ALA A 33 1.64 12.15 3.14
CA ALA A 33 1.86 11.82 1.74
C ALA A 33 1.53 12.99 0.78
N LEU A 34 0.52 13.81 1.09
CA LEU A 34 0.18 15.01 0.32
C LEU A 34 1.29 16.06 0.28
N ARG A 35 2.30 15.96 1.15
CA ARG A 35 3.44 16.88 1.21
C ARG A 35 4.61 16.48 0.33
N ALA A 36 4.49 15.37 -0.41
CA ALA A 36 5.45 15.02 -1.44
C ALA A 36 5.59 16.18 -2.46
N PRO A 37 6.82 16.49 -2.92
CA PRO A 37 7.03 17.56 -3.88
C PRO A 37 6.35 17.22 -5.21
N ASP A 38 5.65 18.19 -5.77
CA ASP A 38 4.87 18.03 -6.99
C ASP A 38 5.16 19.21 -7.92
N HIS A 39 5.81 18.90 -9.05
CA HIS A 39 6.19 19.90 -10.03
C HIS A 39 4.95 20.39 -10.78
N GLY A 40 4.68 21.69 -10.69
CA GLY A 40 3.48 22.27 -11.31
C GLY A 40 2.21 22.15 -10.47
N ARG A 41 2.27 21.64 -9.22
CA ARG A 41 1.12 21.51 -8.30
C ARG A 41 -0.09 20.79 -8.93
N MET A 42 0.17 19.81 -9.80
CA MET A 42 -0.87 19.09 -10.54
C MET A 42 -1.70 18.16 -9.64
N LYS A 43 -1.16 17.77 -8.49
CA LYS A 43 -1.69 16.77 -7.56
C LYS A 43 -2.13 15.49 -8.31
N PRO A 44 -1.24 14.85 -9.08
CA PRO A 44 -1.62 13.74 -9.96
C PRO A 44 -1.92 12.43 -9.21
N TYR A 45 -1.84 12.43 -7.88
CA TYR A 45 -2.03 11.24 -7.06
C TYR A 45 -3.51 10.94 -6.81
N HIS A 46 -3.85 9.65 -6.82
CA HIS A 46 -5.14 9.13 -6.39
C HIS A 46 -4.91 8.00 -5.39
N PHE A 47 -5.36 8.18 -4.14
CA PHE A 47 -5.21 7.18 -3.10
C PHE A 47 -6.43 6.26 -3.04
N VAL A 48 -6.22 4.96 -3.22
CA VAL A 48 -7.24 3.94 -3.04
C VAL A 48 -6.93 3.15 -1.77
N VAL A 49 -7.76 3.29 -0.75
CA VAL A 49 -7.61 2.57 0.53
C VAL A 49 -8.47 1.31 0.50
N ILE A 50 -7.84 0.14 0.52
CA ILE A 50 -8.52 -1.16 0.56
C ILE A 50 -8.49 -1.67 1.99
N GLN A 51 -9.66 -1.68 2.64
CA GLN A 51 -9.81 -2.25 3.98
C GLN A 51 -9.98 -3.76 3.93
N LYS A 52 -9.94 -4.42 5.10
CA LYS A 52 -10.02 -5.88 5.24
C LYS A 52 -11.21 -6.51 4.50
N SER A 53 -12.38 -5.87 4.51
CA SER A 53 -13.58 -6.32 3.79
C SER A 53 -13.43 -6.29 2.26
N GLY A 54 -12.58 -5.41 1.72
CA GLY A 54 -12.31 -5.31 0.28
C GLY A 54 -11.18 -6.21 -0.20
N MET A 55 -10.39 -6.79 0.70
CA MET A 55 -9.26 -7.67 0.34
C MET A 55 -9.67 -8.90 -0.48
N PRO A 56 -10.79 -9.61 -0.20
CA PRO A 56 -11.18 -10.76 -1.00
C PRO A 56 -11.44 -10.39 -2.46
N LYS A 57 -12.17 -9.29 -2.71
CA LYS A 57 -12.43 -8.79 -4.05
C LYS A 57 -11.14 -8.36 -4.76
N PHE A 58 -10.24 -7.70 -4.04
CA PHE A 58 -8.95 -7.30 -4.60
C PHE A 58 -8.10 -8.51 -4.98
N HIS A 59 -8.10 -9.55 -4.14
CA HIS A 59 -7.43 -10.82 -4.41
C HIS A 59 -7.94 -11.50 -5.68
N GLU A 60 -9.27 -11.53 -5.86
CA GLU A 60 -9.88 -12.06 -7.09
C GLU A 60 -9.45 -11.26 -8.32
N CYS A 61 -9.46 -9.92 -8.26
CA CYS A 61 -8.98 -9.09 -9.36
C CYS A 61 -7.51 -9.36 -9.72
N LEU A 62 -6.65 -9.52 -8.71
CA LEU A 62 -5.24 -9.85 -8.94
C LEU A 62 -5.06 -11.23 -9.57
N LYS A 63 -5.84 -12.23 -9.13
CA LYS A 63 -5.85 -13.57 -9.74
C LYS A 63 -6.27 -13.52 -11.21
N SER A 64 -7.34 -12.78 -11.53
CA SER A 64 -7.79 -12.61 -12.91
C SER A 64 -6.71 -11.96 -13.77
N ALA A 65 -6.03 -10.93 -13.26
CA ALA A 65 -4.94 -10.27 -13.98
C ALA A 65 -3.75 -11.21 -14.28
N VAL A 66 -3.39 -12.09 -13.34
CA VAL A 66 -2.31 -13.08 -13.56
C VAL A 66 -2.62 -14.00 -14.74
N LEU A 67 -3.88 -14.44 -14.86
CA LEU A 67 -4.34 -15.28 -15.97
C LEU A 67 -4.33 -14.52 -17.31
N GLU A 68 -4.81 -13.27 -17.30
CA GLU A 68 -4.88 -12.42 -18.49
C GLU A 68 -3.49 -12.09 -19.06
N PHE A 69 -2.51 -11.83 -18.19
CA PHE A 69 -1.13 -11.48 -18.60
C PHE A 69 -0.19 -12.69 -18.73
N GLU A 70 -0.72 -13.92 -18.73
CA GLU A 70 0.03 -15.17 -18.89
C GLU A 70 1.25 -15.26 -17.93
N MET A 71 1.09 -14.79 -16.70
CA MET A 71 2.16 -14.76 -15.71
C MET A 71 2.28 -16.11 -14.98
N ASP A 72 3.50 -16.56 -14.69
CA ASP A 72 3.77 -17.80 -13.93
C ASP A 72 2.95 -17.86 -12.63
N GLU A 73 2.21 -18.97 -12.44
CA GLU A 73 1.33 -19.22 -11.30
C GLU A 73 2.03 -19.09 -9.94
N LYS A 74 3.36 -19.27 -9.89
CA LYS A 74 4.15 -19.04 -8.66
C LYS A 74 4.05 -17.59 -8.15
N LYS A 75 3.69 -16.63 -9.00
CA LYS A 75 3.43 -15.22 -8.61
C LYS A 75 2.02 -15.01 -8.04
N CYS A 76 1.05 -15.86 -8.40
CA CYS A 76 -0.34 -15.83 -7.91
C CYS A 76 -0.44 -16.14 -6.41
N CYS A 77 0.46 -17.00 -5.93
CA CYS A 77 0.39 -17.59 -4.59
C CYS A 77 1.44 -17.07 -3.61
N GLN A 78 2.09 -15.92 -3.87
CA GLN A 78 2.92 -15.25 -2.84
C GLN A 78 2.05 -14.56 -1.76
N SER A 79 1.00 -15.23 -1.29
CA SER A 79 0.38 -14.92 0.00
C SER A 79 0.95 -15.90 1.01
N ARG A 80 1.93 -15.47 1.79
CA ARG A 80 2.19 -16.06 3.11
C ARG A 80 1.46 -15.24 4.15
#